data_AF-A0A2W7BWH4-F1
#
_entry.id   AF-A0A2W7BWH4-F1
#
_cell.length_a   1.000
_cell.length_b   1.000
_cell.length_c   1.000
_cell.angle_alpha   90.00
_cell.angle_beta   90.00
_cell.angle_gamma   90.00
#
_symmetry.space_group_name_H-M   'P 1'
#
loop_
_entity.id
_entity.type
_entity.pdbx_description
1 polymer ?
#
loop_
_entity_poly.entity_id
_entity_poly.type
_entity_poly.pdbx_seq_one_letter_code
_entity_poly.pdbx_strand_id
1 'polypeptide(L)' 'MSTRGTDFLYQWIGANVPKTAVSDIISVADLTQKLFADAKAIGISSTEIEEDTGSVYEAILDAIVFHNAGLAD' A
#
# COMPACT_ATOMS: atom_id res chain seq x y z
N MET A 1 -17.96 3.45 5.05
CA MET A 1 -17.28 2.25 4.55
C MET A 1 -17.43 2.25 3.04
N SER A 2 -16.51 2.95 2.39
CA SER A 2 -16.39 3.03 0.95
C SER A 2 -15.46 1.90 0.52
N THR A 3 -16.03 0.83 -0.03
CA THR A 3 -15.27 -0.33 -0.53
C THR A 3 -14.19 0.04 -1.56
N ARG A 4 -14.31 1.21 -2.18
CA ARG A 4 -13.40 1.75 -3.19
C ARG A 4 -11.99 2.03 -2.65
N GLY A 5 -11.86 2.57 -1.43
CA GLY A 5 -10.56 2.91 -0.85
C GLY A 5 -9.72 1.68 -0.55
N THR A 6 -10.33 0.67 0.07
CA THR A 6 -9.69 -0.61 0.39
C THR A 6 -9.35 -1.42 -0.86
N ASP A 7 -10.26 -1.47 -1.85
CA ASP A 7 -10.03 -2.20 -3.11
C ASP A 7 -8.84 -1.58 -3.88
N PHE A 8 -8.79 -0.25 -3.96
CA PHE A 8 -7.65 0.46 -4.53
C PHE A 8 -6.35 0.15 -3.79
N LEU A 9 -6.34 0.21 -2.45
CA LEU A 9 -5.14 -0.09 -1.66
C LEU A 9 -4.61 -1.50 -1.94
N TYR A 10 -5.47 -2.51 -1.93
CA TYR A 10 -5.09 -3.90 -2.20
C TYR A 10 -4.51 -4.07 -3.61
N GLN A 11 -5.17 -3.50 -4.61
CA GLN A 11 -4.67 -3.55 -6.00
C GLN A 11 -3.36 -2.77 -6.15
N TRP A 12 -3.24 -1.62 -5.50
CA TRP A 12 -2.07 -0.76 -5.57
C TRP A 12 -0.86 -1.45 -4.93
N ILE A 13 -1.01 -2.05 -3.75
CA ILE A 13 0.04 -2.81 -3.08
C ILE A 13 0.50 -3.96 -3.97
N GLY A 14 -0.41 -4.76 -4.52
CA GLY A 14 -0.04 -5.90 -5.39
C GLY A 14 0.68 -5.49 -6.67
N ALA A 15 0.43 -4.28 -7.18
CA ALA A 15 1.07 -3.74 -8.39
C ALA A 15 2.39 -2.99 -8.11
N ASN A 16 2.48 -2.28 -6.98
CA ASN A 16 3.59 -1.37 -6.68
C ASN A 16 4.58 -1.91 -5.65
N VAL A 17 4.19 -2.90 -4.84
CA VAL A 17 5.09 -3.61 -3.92
C VAL A 17 5.56 -4.89 -4.63
N PRO A 18 6.72 -4.88 -5.31
CA PRO A 18 7.22 -6.09 -5.93
C PRO A 18 7.53 -7.13 -4.86
N LYS A 19 7.32 -8.42 -5.15
CA LYS A 19 7.76 -9.55 -4.29
C LYS A 19 9.26 -9.51 -3.98
N THR A 20 10.04 -8.77 -4.78
CA THR A 20 11.48 -8.55 -4.67
C THR A 20 11.84 -7.19 -4.05
N ALA A 21 10.87 -6.46 -3.45
CA ALA A 21 11.05 -5.14 -2.81
C ALA A 21 12.14 -5.09 -1.73
N VAL A 22 12.71 -6.24 -1.36
CA VAL A 22 13.90 -6.34 -0.50
C VAL A 22 15.14 -5.70 -1.16
N SER A 23 15.17 -5.55 -2.50
CA SER A 23 16.38 -5.08 -3.22
C SER A 23 16.38 -3.60 -3.62
N ASP A 24 15.23 -2.98 -3.83
CA ASP A 24 15.13 -1.54 -4.10
C ASP A 24 14.74 -0.84 -2.81
N ILE A 25 15.60 0.06 -2.32
CA ILE A 25 15.48 0.81 -1.07
C ILE A 25 14.35 1.85 -1.18
N ILE A 26 13.13 1.42 -1.49
CA ILE A 26 11.95 2.28 -1.49
C ILE A 26 11.41 2.23 -0.06
N SER A 27 11.53 3.35 0.65
CA SER A 27 11.04 3.47 2.01
C SER A 27 9.50 3.35 2.03
N VAL A 28 8.95 2.78 3.11
CA VAL A 28 7.50 2.74 3.36
C VAL A 28 6.89 4.14 3.24
N ALA A 29 7.62 5.18 3.63
CA ALA A 29 7.20 6.57 3.48
C ALA A 29 7.02 6.98 2.00
N ASP A 30 7.93 6.56 1.11
CA ASP A 30 7.87 6.87 -0.32
C ASP A 30 6.69 6.16 -0.99
N LEU A 31 6.48 4.88 -0.66
CA LEU A 31 5.29 4.13 -1.11
C LEU A 31 3.99 4.78 -0.63
N THR A 32 3.95 5.24 0.63
CA THR A 32 2.78 5.92 1.18
C THR A 32 2.48 7.21 0.42
N GLN A 33 3.50 8.02 0.12
CA GLN A 33 3.30 9.25 -0.66
C GLN A 33 2.82 8.96 -2.08
N LYS A 34 3.40 7.94 -2.73
CA LYS A 34 3.02 7.53 -4.09
C LYS A 34 1.59 7.00 -4.13
N LEU A 35 1.18 6.21 -3.14
CA LEU A 35 -0.18 5.72 -3.01
C LEU A 35 -1.19 6.86 -2.95
N PHE A 36 -0.93 7.89 -2.13
CA PHE A 36 -1.83 9.05 -2.04
C PHE A 36 -1.85 9.88 -3.32
N ALA A 37 -0.73 9.98 -4.04
CA ALA A 37 -0.69 10.65 -5.33
C ALA A 37 -1.53 9.92 -6.38
N ASP A 38 -1.41 8.60 -6.45
CA ASP A 38 -2.16 7.76 -7.39
C ASP A 38 -3.66 7.70 -7.03
N ALA A 39 -3.98 7.59 -5.74
CA ALA A 39 -5.36 7.68 -5.24
C ALA A 39 -6.01 9.00 -5.67
N LYS A 40 -5.31 10.11 -5.48
CA LYS A 40 -5.80 11.43 -5.87
C LYS A 40 -5.99 11.54 -7.39
N ALA A 41 -5.12 10.93 -8.18
CA ALA A 41 -5.23 10.92 -9.64
C ALA A 41 -6.51 10.24 -10.15
N ILE A 42 -7.02 9.25 -9.42
CA ILE A 42 -8.28 8.55 -9.74
C ILE A 42 -9.49 9.08 -8.96
N GLY A 43 -9.30 10.14 -8.16
CA GLY A 43 -10.36 10.80 -7.40
C GLY A 43 -10.72 10.13 -6.06
N ILE A 44 -9.82 9.30 -5.51
CA ILE A 44 -9.94 8.75 -4.15
C ILE A 44 -9.19 9.67 -3.18
N SER A 45 -9.85 10.07 -2.10
CA SER A 45 -9.22 10.87 -1.05
C SER A 45 -8.42 9.99 -0.10
N SER A 46 -7.33 10.52 0.46
CA SER A 46 -6.56 9.83 1.51
C SER A 46 -7.45 9.46 2.70
N THR A 47 -8.38 10.33 3.07
CA THR A 47 -9.36 10.10 4.13
C THR A 47 -10.23 8.89 3.85
N GLU A 48 -10.72 8.69 2.61
CA GLU A 48 -11.52 7.50 2.27
C GLU A 48 -10.71 6.20 2.43
N ILE A 49 -9.41 6.25 2.15
CA ILE A 49 -8.52 5.09 2.32
C ILE A 49 -8.25 4.84 3.81
N GLU A 50 -7.92 5.90 4.55
CA GLU A 50 -7.57 5.84 5.98
C GLU A 50 -8.79 5.51 6.86
N GLU A 51 -10.00 5.92 6.49
CA GLU A 51 -11.22 5.59 7.22
C GLU A 51 -11.57 4.09 7.16
N ASP A 52 -11.30 3.43 6.03
CA ASP A 52 -11.61 2.01 5.84
C ASP A 52 -10.40 1.08 6.14
N THR A 53 -9.17 1.56 5.93
CA THR A 53 -7.94 0.79 6.18
C THR A 53 -7.38 1.02 7.58
N GLY A 54 -7.61 2.21 8.15
CA GLY A 54 -6.84 2.72 9.28
C GLY A 54 -5.51 3.29 8.80
N SER A 55 -4.41 2.80 9.38
CA SER A 55 -3.06 3.28 9.06
C SER A 55 -2.56 2.68 7.75
N VAL A 56 -2.58 3.46 6.67
CA VAL A 56 -2.02 3.07 5.36
C VAL A 56 -0.54 2.67 5.48
N TYR A 57 0.20 3.34 6.37
CA TYR A 57 1.59 3.02 6.65
C TYR A 57 1.76 1.58 7.18
N GLU A 58 0.92 1.18 8.15
CA GLU A 58 0.96 -0.18 8.69
C GLU A 58 0.53 -1.22 7.65
N ALA A 59 -0.47 -0.92 6.81
CA ALA A 59 -0.89 -1.83 5.74
C ALA A 59 0.22 -2.09 4.71
N ILE A 60 0.96 -1.05 4.32
CA ILE A 60 2.12 -1.18 3.41
C ILE A 60 3.27 -1.92 4.11
N LEU A 61 3.55 -1.60 5.37
CA LEU A 61 4.58 -2.29 6.15
C LEU A 61 4.26 -3.78 6.31
N ASP A 62 3.01 -4.12 6.66
CA ASP A 62 2.53 -5.49 6.79
C ASP A 62 2.66 -6.24 5.47
N ALA A 63 2.28 -5.63 4.34
CA ALA A 63 2.47 -6.23 3.03
C ALA A 63 3.95 -6.54 2.72
N ILE A 64 4.87 -5.63 3.03
CA ILE A 64 6.31 -5.85 2.84
C ILE A 64 6.82 -6.97 3.75
N VAL A 65 6.43 -6.95 5.03
CA VAL A 65 6.81 -7.99 6.02
C VAL A 65 6.24 -9.35 5.65
N PHE A 66 4.98 -9.40 5.19
CA PHE A 66 4.30 -10.61 4.73
C PHE A 66 5.01 -11.21 3.51
N HIS A 67 5.43 -10.37 2.55
CA HIS A 67 6.24 -10.83 1.42
C HIS A 67 7.61 -11.37 1.85
N ASN A 68 8.25 -10.78 2.87
CA ASN A 68 9.50 -11.29 3.43
C ASN A 68 9.30 -12.64 4.16
N ALA A 69 8.18 -12.81 4.88
CA ALA A 69 7.85 -14.05 5.58
C ALA A 69 7.60 -15.22 4.62
N GLY A 70 7.08 -14.95 3.41
CA GLY A 70 6.86 -15.95 2.36
C GLY A 70 8.11 -16.36 1.57
N LEU A 71 9.27 -15.73 1.79
CA LEU A 71 10.56 -16.10 1.19
C LEU A 71 11.41 -17.00 2.10
N ALA A 72 10.95 -17.29 3.31
CA ALA A 72 11.58 -18.22 4.24
C ALA A 72 10.93 -19.61 4.14
N ASP A 73 11.11 -20.29 3.00
CA ASP A 73 10.99 -21.76 2.87
C ASP A 73 12.14 -22.28 1.98
#